data_AF-A0A9P0ZU46-F1
#
_entry.id   AF-A0A9P0ZU46-F1
#
_cell.length_a   1.000
_cell.length_b   1.000
_cell.length_c   1.000
_cell.angle_alpha   90.00
_cell.angle_beta   90.00
_cell.angle_gamma   90.00
#
_symmetry.space_group_name_H-M   'P 1'
#
loop_
_entity.id
_entity.type
_entity.pdbx_description
1 polymer ?
#
loop_
_entity_poly.entity_id
_entity_poly.type
_entity_poly.pdbx_seq_one_letter_code
_entity_poly.pdbx_strand_id
1 'polypeptide(L)'
;MYEKTYSYTLHPINGQLLWPITESEEILAPVSKKMTGRPKKKRKREKAEAPPTGSQISRKGRVMRCSICKQEGHNKASCTSNTTTTIDMNEERGRSSTSGRGRGRSSTSACTAE
;
A
#
# COMPACT_ATOMS: atom_id res chain seq x y z
N MET A 1 18.58 -17.06 -48.16
CA MET A 1 17.60 -16.18 -47.48
C MET A 1 18.19 -15.63 -46.18
N TYR A 2 18.79 -16.48 -45.34
CA TYR A 2 19.49 -16.11 -44.10
C TYR A 2 20.60 -15.05 -44.27
N GLU A 3 21.54 -15.24 -45.21
CA GLU A 3 22.67 -14.31 -45.43
C GLU A 3 22.22 -12.91 -45.88
N LYS A 4 21.14 -12.83 -46.65
CA LYS A 4 20.55 -11.56 -47.11
C LYS A 4 19.94 -10.75 -45.96
N THR A 5 19.56 -11.41 -44.86
CA THR A 5 18.98 -10.75 -43.68
C THR A 5 20.04 -10.00 -42.87
N TYR A 6 21.29 -10.48 -42.91
CA TYR A 6 22.41 -9.90 -42.17
C TYR A 6 23.44 -9.21 -43.07
N SER A 7 23.10 -9.00 -44.35
CA SER A 7 24.01 -8.36 -45.30
C SER A 7 24.27 -6.89 -44.99
N TYR A 8 23.44 -6.26 -44.15
CA TYR A 8 23.61 -4.87 -43.75
C TYR A 8 24.28 -4.76 -42.39
N THR A 9 25.37 -4.00 -42.33
CA THR A 9 26.10 -3.68 -41.10
C THR A 9 25.51 -2.44 -40.43
N LEU A 10 25.22 -2.54 -39.13
CA LEU A 10 24.85 -1.38 -38.33
C LEU A 10 26.09 -0.51 -38.14
N HIS A 11 26.05 0.69 -38.71
CA HIS A 11 27.09 1.68 -38.51
C HIS A 11 26.91 2.31 -37.12
N PRO A 12 28.01 2.58 -36.41
CA PRO A 12 27.93 3.28 -35.14
C PRO A 12 27.32 4.66 -35.36
N ILE A 13 26.30 4.99 -34.57
CA ILE A 13 25.74 6.33 -34.55
C ILE A 13 26.65 7.20 -33.68
N ASN A 14 26.91 8.41 -34.14
CA ASN A 14 27.63 9.43 -33.39
C ASN A 14 27.01 9.59 -31.99
N GLY A 15 27.86 9.62 -30.96
CA GLY A 15 27.43 9.87 -29.59
C GLY A 15 26.97 11.30 -29.38
N GLN A 16 26.34 11.57 -28.24
CA GLN A 16 25.78 12.87 -27.87
C GLN A 16 26.76 14.05 -28.05
N LEU A 17 28.05 13.82 -27.85
CA LEU A 17 29.11 14.84 -28.00
C LEU A 17 29.28 15.36 -29.44
N LEU A 18 28.92 14.56 -30.44
CA LEU A 18 29.07 14.86 -31.87
C LEU A 18 27.75 15.32 -32.50
N TRP A 19 26.69 15.47 -31.72
CA TRP A 19 25.41 15.95 -32.23
C TRP A 19 25.46 17.46 -32.45
N PRO A 20 24.86 17.98 -33.55
CA PRO A 20 24.80 19.41 -33.78
C PRO A 20 23.99 20.08 -32.67
N ILE A 21 24.57 21.12 -32.08
CA ILE A 21 23.86 21.99 -31.12
C ILE A 21 22.88 22.82 -31.93
N THR A 22 21.59 22.64 -31.67
CA THR A 22 20.53 23.38 -32.36
C THR A 22 20.12 24.57 -31.49
N GLU A 23 19.90 25.75 -32.08
CA GLU A 23 19.39 26.96 -31.39
C GLU A 23 17.89 26.86 -31.02
N SER A 24 17.32 25.66 -31.08
CA SER A 24 15.92 25.39 -30.75
C SER A 24 15.67 25.59 -29.27
N GLU A 25 14.45 26.04 -28.94
CA GLU A 25 13.98 26.10 -27.56
C GLU A 25 14.16 24.74 -26.85
N GLU A 26 14.51 24.80 -25.57
CA GLU A 26 14.65 23.61 -24.75
C GLU A 26 13.32 22.84 -24.70
N ILE A 27 13.37 21.57 -25.08
CA ILE A 27 12.19 20.71 -25.05
C ILE A 27 11.83 20.48 -23.58
N LEU A 28 10.76 21.14 -23.13
CA LEU A 28 10.23 20.90 -21.79
C LEU A 28 9.75 19.46 -21.67
N ALA A 29 10.00 18.87 -20.50
CA ALA A 29 9.47 17.54 -20.18
C ALA A 29 7.95 17.54 -20.34
N PRO A 30 7.37 16.47 -20.90
CA PRO A 30 5.92 16.37 -21.01
C PRO A 30 5.28 16.45 -19.64
N VAL A 31 4.18 17.19 -19.54
CA VAL A 31 3.43 17.32 -18.29
C VAL A 31 2.97 15.94 -17.83
N SER A 32 3.35 15.56 -16.60
CA SER A 32 2.94 14.29 -16.02
C SER A 32 1.41 14.21 -15.93
N LYS A 33 0.82 13.19 -16.55
CA LYS A 33 -0.62 12.91 -16.44
C LYS A 33 -0.83 11.91 -15.31
N LYS A 34 -1.79 12.19 -14.41
CA LYS A 34 -2.23 11.19 -13.42
C LYS A 34 -2.91 10.05 -14.17
N MET A 35 -2.22 8.91 -14.25
CA MET A 35 -2.82 7.68 -14.74
C MET A 35 -3.96 7.26 -13.82
N THR A 36 -5.05 6.75 -14.40
CA THR A 36 -6.08 6.09 -13.61
C THR A 36 -5.42 5.01 -12.76
N GLY A 37 -5.69 5.05 -11.46
CA GLY A 37 -5.15 4.07 -10.54
C GLY A 37 -5.64 2.66 -10.88
N ARG A 38 -5.07 1.68 -10.20
CA ARG A 38 -5.45 0.28 -10.37
C ARG A 38 -6.98 0.09 -10.26
N PRO A 39 -7.63 -0.65 -11.18
CA PRO A 39 -9.05 -0.93 -11.10
C PRO A 39 -9.39 -1.67 -9.79
N LYS A 40 -10.62 -1.48 -9.31
CA LYS A 40 -11.11 -2.10 -8.07
C LYS A 40 -11.06 -3.64 -8.20
N LYS A 41 -10.53 -4.32 -7.17
CA LYS A 41 -10.51 -5.80 -7.11
C LYS A 41 -11.93 -6.42 -7.13
N LYS A 42 -12.93 -5.73 -6.57
CA LYS A 42 -14.33 -6.16 -6.58
C LYS A 42 -15.15 -5.19 -7.44
N ARG A 43 -16.00 -5.74 -8.31
CA ARG A 43 -17.00 -4.98 -9.09
C ARG A 43 -18.05 -4.36 -8.15
N LYS A 44 -18.63 -3.22 -8.55
CA LYS A 44 -19.82 -2.63 -7.90
C LYS A 44 -21.05 -3.46 -8.30
N ARG A 45 -21.82 -3.93 -7.31
CA ARG A 45 -23.06 -4.69 -7.54
C ARG A 45 -24.25 -3.77 -7.71
N GLU A 46 -25.23 -4.20 -8.48
CA GLU A 46 -26.54 -3.54 -8.57
C GLU A 46 -27.40 -3.82 -7.32
N LYS A 47 -28.40 -2.98 -7.04
CA LYS A 47 -29.24 -3.07 -5.83
C LYS A 47 -30.02 -4.39 -5.73
N ALA A 48 -30.39 -4.98 -6.86
CA ALA A 48 -31.15 -6.23 -6.91
C ALA A 48 -30.27 -7.50 -6.82
N GLU A 49 -28.94 -7.37 -6.90
CA GLU A 49 -28.05 -8.52 -6.79
C GLU A 49 -27.98 -9.02 -5.34
N ALA A 50 -28.17 -10.33 -5.15
CA ALA A 50 -27.99 -10.97 -3.85
C ALA A 50 -26.57 -10.72 -3.30
N PRO A 51 -26.43 -10.56 -1.96
CA PRO A 51 -25.12 -10.37 -1.34
C PRO A 51 -24.23 -11.59 -1.58
N PRO A 52 -22.89 -11.43 -1.56
CA PRO A 52 -22.00 -12.57 -1.77
C PRO A 52 -22.20 -13.55 -0.63
N THR A 53 -22.56 -14.79 -0.95
CA THR A 53 -22.51 -15.94 -0.05
C THR A 53 -21.04 -16.33 0.14
N GLY A 54 -20.27 -15.43 0.76
CA GLY A 54 -18.88 -15.72 1.10
C GLY A 54 -18.81 -16.59 2.35
N SER A 55 -17.85 -17.52 2.38
CA SER A 55 -17.48 -18.31 3.56
C SER A 55 -16.94 -17.49 4.74
N GLN A 56 -16.97 -16.15 4.66
CA GLN A 56 -16.52 -15.29 5.73
C GLN A 56 -17.62 -15.11 6.78
N ILE A 57 -17.35 -15.63 7.96
CA ILE A 57 -18.21 -15.43 9.14
C ILE A 57 -18.27 -13.93 9.44
N SER A 58 -19.48 -13.37 9.41
CA SER A 58 -19.75 -11.99 9.81
C SER A 58 -19.31 -11.76 11.26
N ARG A 59 -18.77 -10.57 11.56
CA ARG A 59 -18.47 -10.19 12.96
C ARG A 59 -19.73 -9.82 13.75
N LYS A 60 -20.89 -9.63 13.08
CA LYS A 60 -22.16 -9.36 13.77
C LYS A 60 -22.52 -10.55 14.66
N GLY A 61 -22.84 -10.27 15.92
CA GLY A 61 -23.24 -11.28 16.92
C GLY A 61 -22.07 -12.01 17.59
N ARG A 62 -20.80 -11.71 17.25
CA ARG A 62 -19.66 -12.27 17.98
C ARG A 62 -19.49 -11.54 19.32
N VAL A 63 -19.60 -12.29 20.42
CA VAL A 63 -19.21 -11.81 21.74
C VAL A 63 -17.69 -11.68 21.80
N MET A 64 -17.20 -10.47 22.09
CA MET A 64 -15.78 -10.21 22.28
C MET A 64 -15.37 -10.64 23.68
N ARG A 65 -14.50 -11.66 23.78
CA ARG A 65 -13.91 -12.14 25.03
C ARG A 65 -12.46 -11.69 25.13
N CYS A 66 -12.07 -11.16 26.28
CA CYS A 66 -10.69 -10.79 26.56
C CYS A 66 -9.84 -12.06 26.76
N SER A 67 -8.65 -12.13 26.14
CA SER A 67 -7.76 -13.28 26.32
C SER A 67 -7.04 -13.30 27.67
N ILE A 68 -6.97 -12.16 28.38
CA ILE A 68 -6.31 -12.04 29.68
C ILE A 68 -7.29 -12.42 30.80
N CYS A 69 -8.37 -11.66 30.96
CA CYS A 69 -9.32 -11.83 32.06
C CYS A 69 -10.51 -12.73 31.72
N LYS A 70 -10.63 -13.20 30.47
CA LYS A 70 -11.73 -14.06 29.97
C LYS A 70 -13.13 -13.45 30.03
N GLN A 71 -13.25 -12.19 30.47
CA GLN A 71 -14.50 -11.45 30.54
C GLN A 71 -14.94 -10.94 29.16
N GLU A 72 -16.24 -10.71 29.04
CA GLU A 72 -16.88 -10.21 27.83
C GLU A 72 -16.85 -8.67 27.75
N GLY A 73 -17.05 -8.12 26.55
CA GLY A 73 -17.24 -6.67 26.34
C GLY A 73 -15.97 -5.88 26.05
N HIS A 74 -14.79 -6.48 26.15
CA HIS A 74 -13.52 -5.83 25.83
C HIS A 74 -12.49 -6.81 25.27
N ASN A 75 -11.40 -6.28 24.71
CA ASN A 75 -10.28 -7.08 24.18
C ASN A 75 -9.03 -6.92 25.06
N LYS A 76 -7.97 -7.66 24.76
CA LYS A 76 -6.68 -7.58 25.48
C LYS A 76 -6.14 -6.15 25.60
N ALA A 77 -6.38 -5.29 24.62
CA ALA A 77 -5.81 -3.94 24.58
C ALA A 77 -6.48 -3.00 25.59
N SER A 78 -7.79 -3.12 25.78
CA SER A 78 -8.57 -2.31 26.72
C SER A 78 -8.86 -3.03 28.05
N CYS A 79 -8.12 -4.10 28.35
CA CYS A 79 -8.25 -4.87 29.58
C CYS A 79 -7.56 -4.12 30.72
N THR A 80 -8.27 -3.90 31.83
CA THR A 80 -7.71 -3.24 33.04
C THR A 80 -6.62 -4.08 33.72
N SER A 81 -6.69 -5.40 33.59
CA SER A 81 -5.66 -6.34 34.07
C SER A 81 -4.42 -6.41 33.16
N ASN A 82 -4.31 -5.57 32.12
CA ASN A 82 -3.17 -5.62 31.20
C ASN A 82 -1.85 -5.11 31.80
N THR A 83 -1.90 -4.44 32.95
CA THR A 83 -0.73 -3.82 33.61
C THR A 83 0.13 -4.82 34.37
N THR A 84 -0.39 -6.00 34.72
CA THR A 84 0.33 -6.98 35.54
C THR A 84 1.09 -8.03 34.72
N THR A 85 0.76 -8.20 33.43
CA THR A 85 1.33 -9.26 32.57
C THR A 85 2.44 -8.76 31.63
N THR A 86 2.89 -7.51 31.77
CA THR A 86 3.98 -6.97 30.94
C THR A 86 5.37 -7.45 31.34
N ILE A 87 5.51 -8.11 32.50
CA ILE A 87 6.82 -8.55 33.01
C ILE A 87 7.20 -9.95 32.48
N ASP A 88 6.26 -10.89 32.28
CA ASP A 88 6.62 -12.29 31.97
C ASP A 88 6.32 -12.78 30.54
N MET A 89 5.61 -12.03 29.70
CA MET A 89 5.10 -12.54 28.40
C MET A 89 5.74 -11.92 27.15
N ASN A 90 6.97 -11.41 27.26
CA ASN A 90 7.71 -10.80 26.14
C ASN A 90 8.85 -11.66 25.56
N GLU A 91 9.22 -12.78 26.18
CA GLU A 91 10.34 -13.61 25.70
C GLU A 91 9.99 -14.42 24.42
N GLU A 92 8.74 -14.86 24.24
CA GLU A 92 8.40 -15.83 23.18
C GLU A 92 7.84 -15.25 21.87
N ARG A 93 7.57 -13.94 21.75
CA ARG A 93 6.99 -13.37 20.50
C ARG A 93 8.01 -13.00 19.42
N GLY A 94 9.30 -13.23 19.67
CA GLY A 94 10.35 -12.98 18.71
C GLY A 94 10.54 -14.13 17.72
N ARG A 95 9.62 -14.35 16.76
CA ARG A 95 9.88 -15.01 15.45
C ARG A 95 8.63 -15.10 14.57
N SER A 96 8.28 -14.00 13.92
CA SER A 96 7.89 -13.98 12.49
C SER A 96 7.66 -12.55 12.03
N SER A 97 8.59 -12.06 11.21
CA SER A 97 8.48 -10.85 10.41
C SER A 97 7.48 -11.07 9.26
N THR A 98 6.63 -10.07 8.97
CA THR A 98 6.47 -9.49 7.62
C THR A 98 5.36 -8.43 7.54
N SER A 99 5.72 -7.33 6.89
CA SER A 99 4.90 -6.30 6.24
C SER A 99 4.15 -5.30 7.14
N GLY A 100 4.62 -4.05 7.05
CA GLY A 100 4.12 -2.93 7.81
C GLY A 100 2.86 -2.27 7.27
N ARG A 101 2.35 -1.34 8.07
CA ARG A 101 1.48 -0.20 7.71
C ARG A 101 1.48 0.77 8.89
N GLY A 102 2.41 1.72 8.87
CA GLY A 102 2.33 2.93 9.68
C GLY A 102 1.54 4.02 8.95
N ARG A 103 1.02 4.96 9.75
CA ARG A 103 0.40 6.30 9.49
C ARG A 103 -0.97 6.36 10.15
N GLY A 104 -1.28 7.29 11.05
CA GLY A 104 -0.61 8.52 11.48
C GLY A 104 -1.72 9.43 12.01
N ARG A 105 -1.63 9.88 13.26
CA ARG A 105 -2.65 10.69 13.95
C ARG A 105 -2.27 12.15 13.73
N SER A 106 -3.05 12.89 12.92
CA SER A 106 -2.80 14.30 12.66
C SER A 106 -3.33 15.15 13.81
N SER A 107 -2.43 15.77 14.58
CA SER A 107 -2.73 16.88 15.47
C SER A 107 -2.70 18.18 14.67
N THR A 108 -3.84 18.85 14.54
CA THR A 108 -3.91 20.23 14.05
C THR A 108 -3.71 21.18 15.22
N SER A 109 -2.59 21.88 15.24
CA SER A 109 -2.36 23.05 16.10
C SER A 109 -2.71 24.30 15.28
N ALA A 110 -3.67 25.09 15.74
CA ALA A 110 -4.01 26.38 15.13
C ALA A 110 -3.25 27.52 15.81
N CYS A 111 -2.74 28.40 14.96
CA CYS A 111 -1.90 29.57 15.17
C CYS A 111 -2.61 30.73 15.90
N THR A 112 -1.83 31.45 16.70
CA THR A 112 -2.15 32.72 17.37
C THR A 112 -2.30 33.87 16.36
N ALA A 113 -3.25 34.78 16.61
CA ALA A 113 -3.42 36.05 15.91
C ALA A 113 -3.04 37.22 16.83
N GLU A 114 -2.43 38.25 16.23
CA GLU A 114 -2.20 39.59 16.80
C GLU A 114 -3.51 40.30 17.19
#